data_AF-A0A0H3ZU16-F1
#
_entry.id   AF-A0A0H3ZU16-F1
#
_cell.length_a   1.000
_cell.length_b   1.000
_cell.length_c   1.000
_cell.angle_alpha   90.00
_cell.angle_beta   90.00
_cell.angle_gamma   90.00
#
_symmetry.space_group_name_H-M   'P 1'
#
loop_
_entity.id
_entity.type
_entity.pdbx_description
1 polymer ?
#
loop_
_entity_poly.entity_id
_entity_poly.type
_entity_poly.pdbx_seq_one_letter_code
_entity_poly.pdbx_strand_id
1 'polypeptide(L)'
;MKIQVKQLITEINRIHKEFSSAYFETGKIDKVKLSRTIVNVPVDHIYHYRLVLHESINDYLMTADIPLRYFYRVKTRESIDDKIGRYASRENQYPVNNWLNDIFGARIILSKSEIEEIMDELDDWQDELELKNWYMRDKEGYRGLHVYFKNRNNFFFPWELQIWDEDDLKSNVENHEKFKRNFV
;
A
#
# COMPACT_ATOMS: atom_id res chain seq x y z
N MET A 1 -15.79 -5.15 15.48
CA MET A 1 -14.91 -4.53 14.47
C MET A 1 -13.52 -5.14 14.45
N LYS A 2 -12.79 -5.16 15.57
CA LYS A 2 -11.41 -5.70 15.68
C LYS A 2 -11.10 -6.97 14.88
N ILE A 3 -11.90 -8.03 15.08
CA ILE A 3 -11.72 -9.33 14.40
C ILE A 3 -11.80 -9.18 12.88
N GLN A 4 -12.75 -8.36 12.39
CA GLN A 4 -12.95 -8.15 10.96
C GLN A 4 -11.79 -7.35 10.34
N VAL A 5 -11.25 -6.37 11.05
CA VAL A 5 -10.07 -5.60 10.60
C VAL A 5 -8.83 -6.49 10.59
N LYS A 6 -8.63 -7.32 11.62
CA LYS A 6 -7.55 -8.30 11.64
C LYS A 6 -7.64 -9.26 10.45
N GLN A 7 -8.84 -9.80 10.19
CA GLN A 7 -9.09 -10.66 9.04
C GLN A 7 -8.76 -9.95 7.71
N LEU A 8 -9.16 -8.69 7.53
CA LEU A 8 -8.79 -7.89 6.37
C LEU A 8 -7.26 -7.76 6.22
N ILE A 9 -6.54 -7.43 7.29
CA ILE A 9 -5.08 -7.30 7.27
C ILE A 9 -4.43 -8.64 6.90
N THR A 10 -4.91 -9.74 7.49
CA THR A 10 -4.44 -11.09 7.17
C THR A 10 -4.65 -11.45 5.70
N GLU A 11 -5.83 -11.17 5.14
CA GLU A 11 -6.13 -11.45 3.74
C GLU A 11 -5.32 -10.57 2.78
N ILE A 12 -5.17 -9.28 3.07
CA ILE A 12 -4.30 -8.39 2.28
C ILE A 12 -2.86 -8.93 2.29
N ASN A 13 -2.35 -9.37 3.44
CA ASN A 13 -1.00 -9.88 3.57
C ASN A 13 -0.81 -11.21 2.83
N ARG A 14 -1.80 -12.11 2.90
CA ARG A 14 -1.85 -13.38 2.15
C ARG A 14 -1.83 -13.13 0.64
N ILE A 15 -2.72 -12.28 0.15
CA ILE A 15 -2.82 -11.93 -1.27
C ILE A 15 -1.53 -11.26 -1.74
N HIS A 16 -0.95 -10.36 -0.95
CA HIS A 16 0.33 -9.72 -1.27
C HIS A 16 1.43 -10.78 -1.49
N LYS A 17 1.49 -11.79 -0.63
CA LYS A 17 2.46 -12.88 -0.71
C LYS A 17 2.20 -13.79 -1.92
N GLU A 18 0.96 -14.18 -2.16
CA GLU A 18 0.58 -15.05 -3.27
C GLU A 18 0.83 -14.39 -4.62
N PHE A 19 0.35 -13.15 -4.80
CA PHE A 19 0.61 -12.36 -6.00
C PHE A 19 2.11 -12.21 -6.25
N SER A 20 2.85 -11.77 -5.23
CA SER A 20 4.28 -11.51 -5.41
C SER A 20 5.05 -12.79 -5.69
N SER A 21 4.72 -13.91 -5.05
CA SER A 21 5.34 -15.21 -5.33
C SER A 21 5.06 -15.64 -6.78
N ALA A 22 3.79 -15.63 -7.20
CA ALA A 22 3.38 -16.01 -8.55
C ALA A 22 4.05 -15.13 -9.63
N TYR A 23 4.16 -13.82 -9.39
CA TYR A 23 4.82 -12.89 -10.31
C TYR A 23 6.28 -13.28 -10.58
N PHE A 24 7.03 -13.71 -9.55
CA PHE A 24 8.44 -14.10 -9.69
C PHE A 24 8.66 -15.59 -9.99
N GLU A 25 7.66 -16.45 -9.79
CA GLU A 25 7.76 -17.91 -10.00
C GLU A 25 7.87 -18.31 -11.47
N THR A 26 7.36 -17.49 -12.39
CA THR A 26 7.41 -17.81 -13.83
C THR A 26 8.84 -17.85 -14.40
N GLY A 27 9.85 -17.38 -13.66
CA GLY A 27 11.25 -17.33 -14.09
C GLY A 27 11.53 -16.35 -15.24
N LYS A 28 10.49 -15.67 -15.74
CA LYS A 28 10.56 -14.72 -16.86
C LYS A 28 10.88 -13.29 -16.42
N ILE A 29 10.82 -13.02 -15.10
CA ILE A 29 10.96 -11.69 -14.55
C ILE A 29 12.06 -11.70 -13.49
N ASP A 30 13.06 -10.83 -13.69
CA ASP A 30 14.17 -10.69 -12.76
C ASP A 30 13.72 -10.14 -11.40
N LYS A 31 14.28 -10.73 -10.33
CA LYS A 31 14.10 -10.25 -8.97
C LYS A 31 14.99 -9.02 -8.74
N VAL A 32 14.38 -7.83 -8.68
CA VAL A 32 15.09 -6.58 -8.40
C VAL A 32 14.97 -6.21 -6.92
N LYS A 33 16.11 -5.97 -6.24
CA LYS A 33 16.11 -5.52 -4.85
C LYS A 33 15.62 -4.07 -4.75
N LEU A 34 14.42 -3.87 -4.21
CA LEU A 34 13.79 -2.57 -4.00
C LEU A 34 14.34 -1.80 -2.79
N SER A 35 15.25 -2.41 -2.03
CA SER A 35 16.06 -1.72 -1.01
C SER A 35 17.16 -0.83 -1.64
N ARG A 36 17.31 -0.86 -2.96
CA ARG A 36 18.21 0.02 -3.72
C ARG A 36 17.51 1.33 -4.11
N THR A 37 18.30 2.33 -4.47
CA THR A 37 17.81 3.61 -4.98
C THR A 37 17.29 3.49 -6.41
N ILE A 38 16.52 4.49 -6.87
CA ILE A 38 15.89 4.47 -8.20
C ILE A 38 16.89 4.37 -9.36
N VAL A 39 18.13 4.86 -9.19
CA VAL A 39 19.22 4.70 -10.18
C VAL A 39 19.54 3.22 -10.47
N ASN A 40 19.26 2.35 -9.51
CA ASN A 40 19.60 0.92 -9.58
C ASN A 40 18.37 0.01 -9.77
N VAL A 41 17.18 0.58 -9.90
CA VAL A 41 15.93 -0.15 -10.10
C VAL A 41 15.36 0.24 -11.46
N PRO A 42 15.31 -0.69 -12.43
CA PRO A 42 14.78 -0.37 -13.75
C PRO A 42 13.33 0.12 -13.67
N VAL A 43 13.05 1.24 -14.34
CA VAL A 43 11.70 1.82 -14.34
C VAL A 43 10.69 0.88 -15.00
N ASP A 44 11.09 0.18 -16.07
CA ASP A 44 10.27 -0.83 -16.73
C ASP A 44 9.85 -1.97 -15.79
N HIS A 45 10.71 -2.33 -14.82
CA HIS A 45 10.36 -3.32 -13.81
C HIS A 45 9.20 -2.84 -12.93
N ILE A 46 9.18 -1.56 -12.54
CA ILE A 46 8.10 -0.95 -11.76
C ILE A 46 6.80 -0.94 -12.57
N TYR A 47 6.86 -0.54 -13.83
CA TYR A 47 5.68 -0.48 -14.70
C TYR A 47 5.10 -1.87 -14.98
N HIS A 48 5.95 -2.85 -15.26
CA HIS A 48 5.49 -4.21 -15.51
C HIS A 48 4.83 -4.81 -14.28
N TYR A 49 5.46 -4.66 -13.09
CA TYR A 49 4.86 -5.10 -11.83
C TYR A 49 3.50 -4.45 -11.59
N ARG A 50 3.41 -3.13 -11.76
CA ARG A 50 2.16 -2.37 -11.62
C ARG A 50 1.08 -2.87 -12.57
N LEU A 51 1.42 -3.12 -13.84
CA LEU A 51 0.47 -3.57 -14.85
C LEU A 51 -0.08 -4.95 -14.49
N VAL A 52 0.79 -5.93 -14.23
CA VAL A 52 0.37 -7.29 -13.88
C VAL A 52 -0.48 -7.29 -12.61
N LEU A 53 -0.10 -6.48 -11.61
CA LEU A 53 -0.90 -6.28 -10.41
C LEU A 53 -2.28 -5.70 -10.73
N HIS A 54 -2.35 -4.68 -11.58
CA HIS A 54 -3.62 -4.06 -11.96
C HIS A 54 -4.58 -5.04 -12.65
N GLU A 55 -4.06 -5.86 -13.56
CA GLU A 55 -4.87 -6.82 -14.31
C GLU A 55 -5.38 -7.98 -13.44
N SER A 56 -4.56 -8.45 -12.48
CA SER A 56 -4.85 -9.68 -11.74
C SER A 56 -5.42 -9.49 -10.34
N ILE A 57 -5.30 -8.30 -9.72
CA ILE A 57 -5.65 -8.12 -8.30
C ILE A 57 -7.12 -8.48 -8.00
N ASN A 58 -8.03 -8.26 -8.94
CA ASN A 58 -9.44 -8.61 -8.78
C ASN A 58 -9.65 -10.12 -8.59
N ASP A 59 -8.89 -10.95 -9.31
CA ASP A 59 -9.02 -12.41 -9.21
C ASP A 59 -8.67 -12.90 -7.81
N TYR A 60 -7.62 -12.33 -7.22
CA TYR A 60 -7.25 -12.62 -5.83
C TYR A 60 -8.34 -12.14 -4.86
N LEU A 61 -8.82 -10.91 -5.01
CA LEU A 61 -9.82 -10.31 -4.12
C LEU A 61 -11.18 -11.05 -4.19
N MET A 62 -11.55 -11.64 -5.33
CA MET A 62 -12.79 -12.43 -5.49
C MET A 62 -12.81 -13.69 -4.62
N THR A 63 -11.64 -14.22 -4.29
CA THR A 63 -11.50 -15.43 -3.46
C THR A 63 -11.20 -15.11 -1.99
N ALA A 64 -11.09 -13.83 -1.64
CA ALA A 64 -10.69 -13.39 -0.32
C ALA A 64 -11.88 -13.37 0.66
N ASP A 65 -11.65 -13.85 1.87
CA ASP A 65 -12.65 -13.81 2.94
C ASP A 65 -12.54 -12.49 3.71
N ILE A 66 -13.04 -11.41 3.09
CA ILE A 66 -13.00 -10.04 3.63
C ILE A 66 -14.41 -9.62 4.05
N PRO A 67 -14.75 -9.63 5.35
CA PRO A 67 -16.09 -9.31 5.83
C PRO A 67 -16.41 -7.80 5.89
N LEU A 68 -15.42 -6.95 5.60
CA LEU A 68 -15.58 -5.49 5.64
C LEU A 68 -15.77 -4.91 4.25
N ARG A 69 -16.55 -3.83 4.16
CA ARG A 69 -16.53 -2.98 2.98
C ARG A 69 -15.21 -2.23 2.93
N TYR A 70 -14.49 -2.36 1.83
CA TYR A 70 -13.26 -1.64 1.56
C TYR A 70 -13.28 -1.08 0.14
N PHE A 71 -12.41 -0.11 -0.10
CA PHE A 71 -12.11 0.44 -1.42
C PHE A 71 -10.64 0.22 -1.69
N TYR A 72 -10.27 -0.08 -2.92
CA TYR A 72 -8.86 -0.26 -3.24
C TYR A 72 -8.49 0.47 -4.53
N ARG A 73 -7.18 0.61 -4.75
CA ARG A 73 -6.62 1.06 -6.03
C ARG A 73 -5.23 0.49 -6.24
N VAL A 74 -4.88 0.30 -7.51
CA VAL A 74 -3.49 0.21 -7.94
C VAL A 74 -3.05 1.60 -8.39
N LYS A 75 -1.85 2.02 -7.96
CA LYS A 75 -1.32 3.35 -8.24
C LYS A 75 -1.24 3.59 -9.75
N THR A 76 -1.58 4.79 -10.20
CA THR A 76 -1.53 5.13 -11.63
C THR A 76 -0.09 5.33 -12.09
N ARG A 77 0.16 5.21 -13.39
CA ARG A 77 1.48 5.41 -13.97
C ARG A 77 1.97 6.84 -13.75
N GLU A 78 1.10 7.82 -13.95
CA GLU A 78 1.40 9.24 -13.80
C GLU A 78 1.82 9.58 -12.37
N SER A 79 1.15 8.98 -11.38
CA SER A 79 1.53 9.12 -9.97
C SER A 79 2.85 8.43 -9.63
N ILE A 80 3.23 7.37 -10.37
CA ILE A 80 4.54 6.71 -10.23
C ILE A 80 5.62 7.59 -10.87
N ASP A 81 5.36 8.15 -12.04
CA ASP A 81 6.29 9.02 -12.77
C ASP A 81 6.61 10.29 -11.99
N ASP A 82 5.60 10.93 -11.40
CA ASP A 82 5.81 12.07 -10.48
C ASP A 82 6.71 11.68 -9.29
N LYS A 83 6.47 10.52 -8.68
CA LYS A 83 7.33 10.03 -7.59
C LYS A 83 8.75 9.77 -8.10
N ILE A 84 8.93 9.07 -9.22
CA ILE A 84 10.25 8.81 -9.81
C ILE A 84 10.98 10.13 -10.04
N GLY A 85 10.35 11.12 -10.68
CA GLY A 85 10.92 12.44 -10.91
C GLY A 85 11.37 13.12 -9.61
N ARG A 86 10.47 13.20 -8.61
CA ARG A 86 10.75 13.84 -7.32
C ARG A 86 11.82 13.15 -6.49
N TYR A 87 11.99 11.84 -6.59
CA TYR A 87 12.97 11.09 -5.81
C TYR A 87 14.30 10.88 -6.56
N ALA A 88 14.29 10.86 -7.89
CA ALA A 88 15.50 10.83 -8.70
C ALA A 88 16.23 12.19 -8.68
N SER A 89 15.51 13.30 -8.52
CA SER A 89 16.09 14.65 -8.48
C SER A 89 16.64 15.07 -7.10
N ARG A 90 16.48 14.24 -6.07
CA ARG A 90 16.99 14.55 -4.71
C ARG A 90 18.46 14.18 -4.59
N GLU A 91 19.23 15.02 -3.90
CA GLU A 91 20.61 14.70 -3.51
C GLU A 91 20.68 13.44 -2.63
N ASN A 92 19.77 13.34 -1.66
CA ASN A 92 19.60 12.15 -0.83
C ASN A 92 18.64 11.16 -1.50
N GLN A 93 19.20 10.15 -2.16
CA GLN A 93 18.41 9.09 -2.77
C GLN A 93 17.94 8.07 -1.73
N TYR A 94 16.63 7.86 -1.68
CA TYR A 94 16.01 6.87 -0.80
C TYR A 94 15.74 5.55 -1.54
N PRO A 95 15.75 4.41 -0.84
CA PRO A 95 15.31 3.13 -1.38
C PRO A 95 13.93 3.17 -2.02
N VAL A 96 13.72 2.47 -3.14
CA VAL A 96 12.43 2.43 -3.86
C VAL A 96 11.29 1.97 -2.96
N ASN A 97 11.51 0.93 -2.15
CA ASN A 97 10.52 0.41 -1.22
C ASN A 97 10.15 1.36 -0.06
N ASN A 98 10.83 2.50 0.10
CA ASN A 98 10.49 3.50 1.10
C ASN A 98 9.52 4.55 0.56
N TRP A 99 9.67 4.96 -0.69
CA TRP A 99 8.82 5.99 -1.28
C TRP A 99 7.72 5.45 -2.20
N LEU A 100 7.90 4.25 -2.77
CA LEU A 100 6.88 3.51 -3.49
C LEU A 100 6.34 2.38 -2.61
N ASN A 101 5.79 2.76 -1.46
CA ASN A 101 5.22 1.87 -0.45
C ASN A 101 3.70 1.66 -0.58
N ASP A 102 3.10 2.26 -1.61
CA ASP A 102 1.65 2.32 -1.83
C ASP A 102 1.29 1.99 -3.28
N ILE A 103 1.97 0.99 -3.87
CA ILE A 103 1.69 0.55 -5.25
C ILE A 103 0.28 -0.05 -5.35
N PHE A 104 -0.14 -0.77 -4.31
CA PHE A 104 -1.52 -1.12 -4.01
C PHE A 104 -1.91 -0.40 -2.73
N GLY A 105 -3.11 0.18 -2.72
CA GLY A 105 -3.67 0.85 -1.55
C GLY A 105 -5.10 0.43 -1.32
N ALA A 106 -5.40 -0.14 -0.17
CA ALA A 106 -6.75 -0.37 0.32
C ALA A 106 -7.17 0.73 1.31
N ARG A 107 -8.47 0.95 1.44
CA ARG A 107 -9.09 1.88 2.37
C ARG A 107 -10.29 1.26 3.04
N ILE A 108 -10.39 1.46 4.35
CA ILE A 108 -11.63 1.25 5.10
C ILE A 108 -11.98 2.52 5.84
N ILE A 109 -13.25 2.62 6.21
CA ILE A 109 -13.81 3.73 6.97
C ILE A 109 -14.36 3.12 8.24
N LEU A 110 -13.93 3.65 9.38
CA LEU A 110 -14.32 3.22 10.72
C LEU A 110 -14.66 4.45 11.56
N SER A 111 -15.38 4.25 12.66
CA SER A 111 -15.56 5.31 13.66
C SER A 111 -14.28 5.57 14.45
N LYS A 112 -14.16 6.76 15.04
CA LYS A 112 -13.03 7.13 15.88
C LYS A 112 -12.69 6.11 16.97
N SER A 113 -13.69 5.63 17.70
CA SER A 113 -13.49 4.66 18.79
C SER A 113 -12.98 3.32 18.27
N GLU A 114 -13.45 2.89 17.10
CA GLU A 114 -12.95 1.67 16.47
C GLU A 114 -11.49 1.84 16.03
N ILE A 115 -11.10 3.02 15.52
CA ILE A 115 -9.70 3.30 15.16
C ILE A 115 -8.80 3.24 16.40
N GLU A 116 -9.24 3.81 17.52
CA GLU A 116 -8.52 3.76 18.80
C GLU A 116 -8.33 2.31 19.26
N GLU A 117 -9.39 1.48 19.21
CA GLU A 117 -9.29 0.03 19.52
C GLU A 117 -8.32 -0.72 18.59
N ILE A 118 -8.26 -0.36 17.30
CA ILE A 118 -7.32 -0.98 16.36
C ILE A 118 -5.88 -0.53 16.66
N MET A 119 -5.66 0.73 17.03
CA MET A 119 -4.33 1.25 17.36
C MET A 119 -3.71 0.51 18.54
N ASP A 120 -4.50 0.18 19.56
CA ASP A 120 -4.04 -0.55 20.75
C ASP A 120 -3.53 -1.96 20.43
N GLU A 121 -3.93 -2.54 19.29
CA GLU A 121 -3.62 -3.91 18.90
C GLU A 121 -2.59 -3.99 17.77
N LEU A 122 -2.34 -2.88 17.08
CA LEU A 122 -1.49 -2.85 15.89
C LEU A 122 -0.03 -3.18 16.18
N ASP A 123 0.47 -2.89 17.38
CA ASP A 123 1.83 -3.26 17.78
C ASP A 123 1.98 -4.80 17.86
N ASP A 124 1.03 -5.48 18.50
CA ASP A 124 1.01 -6.94 18.56
C ASP A 124 0.81 -7.56 17.17
N TRP A 125 -0.10 -6.99 16.38
CA TRP A 125 -0.37 -7.48 15.02
C TRP A 125 0.78 -7.22 14.06
N GLN A 126 1.57 -6.18 14.26
CA GLN A 126 2.73 -5.89 13.42
C GLN A 126 3.72 -7.05 13.46
N ASP A 127 3.99 -7.58 14.65
CA ASP A 127 4.89 -8.72 14.81
C ASP A 127 4.23 -10.04 14.39
N GLU A 128 2.97 -10.27 14.79
CA GLU A 128 2.22 -11.49 14.47
C GLU A 128 2.00 -11.68 12.96
N LEU A 129 1.62 -10.60 12.25
CA LEU A 129 1.27 -10.62 10.83
C LEU A 129 2.42 -10.15 9.94
N GLU A 130 3.61 -9.95 10.49
CA GLU A 130 4.82 -9.54 9.77
C GLU A 130 4.65 -8.24 8.95
N LEU A 131 3.92 -7.28 9.50
CA LEU A 131 3.70 -5.97 8.87
C LEU A 131 5.02 -5.18 8.83
N LYS A 132 5.11 -4.22 7.89
CA LYS A 132 6.32 -3.40 7.74
C LYS A 132 6.42 -2.35 8.84
N ASN A 133 5.35 -1.58 9.02
CA ASN A 133 5.17 -0.54 10.02
C ASN A 133 3.72 -0.03 9.97
N TRP A 134 3.29 0.68 11.00
CA TRP A 134 2.07 1.48 10.98
C TRP A 134 2.32 2.87 11.58
N TYR A 135 1.52 3.88 11.20
CA TYR A 135 1.51 5.18 11.89
C TYR A 135 0.23 5.96 11.62
N MET A 136 -0.16 6.82 12.57
CA MET A 136 -1.19 7.83 12.36
C MET A 136 -0.60 9.00 11.60
N ARG A 137 -1.20 9.35 10.47
CA ARG A 137 -0.86 10.53 9.69
C ARG A 137 -1.87 11.62 9.99
N ASP A 138 -1.38 12.75 10.49
CA ASP A 138 -2.15 13.96 10.74
C ASP A 138 -1.44 15.14 10.08
N LYS A 139 -2.00 15.67 8.98
CA LYS A 139 -1.42 16.79 8.25
C LYS A 139 -2.50 17.60 7.52
N GLU A 140 -2.59 18.89 7.82
CA GLU A 140 -3.29 19.92 7.02
C GLU A 140 -4.66 19.46 6.46
N GLY A 141 -5.53 18.97 7.34
CA GLY A 141 -6.88 18.50 6.97
C GLY A 141 -6.94 17.10 6.37
N TYR A 142 -5.84 16.34 6.41
CA TYR A 142 -5.81 14.90 6.16
C TYR A 142 -5.46 14.16 7.44
N ARG A 143 -6.32 13.23 7.84
CA ARG A 143 -6.09 12.35 8.98
C ARG A 143 -6.41 10.90 8.63
N GLY A 144 -5.49 9.99 8.91
CA GLY A 144 -5.72 8.57 8.70
C GLY A 144 -4.62 7.70 9.27
N LEU A 145 -4.98 6.49 9.66
CA LEU A 145 -4.07 5.46 10.13
C LEU A 145 -3.56 4.65 8.94
N HIS A 146 -2.25 4.58 8.76
CA HIS A 146 -1.60 3.88 7.65
C HIS A 146 -0.92 2.61 8.16
N VAL A 147 -1.22 1.48 7.54
CA VAL A 147 -0.60 0.17 7.81
C VAL A 147 0.10 -0.29 6.54
N TYR A 148 1.38 -0.64 6.64
CA TYR A 148 2.20 -1.04 5.49
C TYR A 148 2.53 -2.53 5.50
N PHE A 149 2.41 -3.16 4.34
CA PHE A 149 2.70 -4.58 4.12
C PHE A 149 3.99 -4.71 3.33
N LYS A 150 4.88 -5.62 3.74
CA LYS A 150 6.10 -5.93 2.99
C LYS A 150 6.42 -7.43 2.94
N ASN A 151 5.73 -8.27 3.70
CA ASN A 151 6.01 -9.71 3.78
C ASN A 151 7.51 -10.01 4.02
N ARG A 152 8.19 -9.12 4.78
CA ARG A 152 9.63 -9.12 5.06
C ARG A 152 10.54 -9.31 3.83
N ASN A 153 10.07 -8.99 2.63
CA ASN A 153 10.77 -9.26 1.38
C ASN A 153 11.19 -7.97 0.66
N ASN A 154 12.47 -7.85 0.30
CA ASN A 154 13.01 -6.68 -0.40
C ASN A 154 12.77 -6.70 -1.92
N PHE A 155 12.22 -7.79 -2.47
CA PHE A 155 11.85 -7.91 -3.87
C PHE A 155 10.37 -7.54 -4.10
N PHE A 156 9.56 -7.49 -3.04
CA PHE A 156 8.13 -7.22 -3.14
C PHE A 156 7.87 -5.74 -2.93
N PHE A 157 7.11 -5.12 -3.82
CA PHE A 157 6.68 -3.74 -3.62
C PHE A 157 5.72 -3.69 -2.44
N PRO A 158 5.92 -2.78 -1.46
CA PRO A 158 5.04 -2.69 -0.31
C PRO A 158 3.63 -2.23 -0.69
N TRP A 159 2.65 -2.74 0.05
CA TRP A 159 1.25 -2.33 -0.05
C TRP A 159 0.86 -1.48 1.15
N GLU A 160 -0.26 -0.77 1.06
CA GLU A 160 -0.77 0.11 2.10
C GLU A 160 -2.26 -0.16 2.37
N LEU A 161 -2.65 -0.18 3.63
CA LEU A 161 -4.03 -0.04 4.08
C LEU A 161 -4.17 1.30 4.80
N GLN A 162 -5.16 2.09 4.42
CA GLN A 162 -5.53 3.33 5.10
C GLN A 162 -6.85 3.11 5.84
N ILE A 163 -6.89 3.51 7.10
CA ILE A 163 -8.09 3.47 7.93
C ILE A 163 -8.45 4.93 8.22
N TRP A 164 -9.61 5.35 7.74
CA TRP A 164 -10.10 6.73 7.86
C TRP A 164 -11.26 6.79 8.84
N ASP A 165 -11.33 7.91 9.57
CA ASP A 165 -12.49 8.26 10.36
C ASP A 165 -13.64 8.67 9.42
N GLU A 166 -14.87 8.33 9.78
CA GLU A 166 -16.09 8.77 9.10
C GLU A 166 -16.16 10.30 9.06
N ASP A 167 -15.79 10.97 10.15
CA ASP A 167 -15.81 12.44 10.27
C ASP A 167 -14.78 13.12 9.36
N ASP A 168 -13.66 12.44 9.08
CA ASP A 168 -12.57 12.95 8.24
C ASP A 168 -12.71 12.53 6.76
N LEU A 169 -13.74 11.77 6.40
CA LEU A 169 -13.88 11.21 5.05
C LEU A 169 -13.89 12.31 3.97
N LYS A 170 -14.68 13.36 4.17
CA LYS A 170 -14.84 14.44 3.18
C LYS A 170 -13.54 15.21 3.00
N SER A 171 -12.90 15.63 4.09
CA SER A 171 -11.63 16.37 4.06
C SER A 171 -10.51 15.53 3.44
N ASN A 172 -10.47 14.23 3.74
CA ASN A 172 -9.52 13.27 3.15
C ASN A 172 -9.71 13.13 1.64
N VAL A 173 -10.96 13.02 1.16
CA VAL A 173 -11.26 12.94 -0.28
C VAL A 173 -10.86 14.22 -0.99
N GLU A 174 -11.26 15.39 -0.46
CA GLU A 174 -10.93 16.69 -1.07
C GLU A 174 -9.41 16.93 -1.14
N ASN A 175 -8.67 16.57 -0.08
CA ASN A 175 -7.21 16.65 -0.09
C ASN A 175 -6.61 15.68 -1.12
N HIS A 176 -7.10 14.43 -1.15
CA HIS A 176 -6.63 13.44 -2.12
C HIS A 176 -6.90 13.86 -3.58
N GLU A 177 -8.01 14.54 -3.85
CA GLU A 177 -8.31 15.13 -5.15
C GLU A 177 -7.41 16.31 -5.51
N LYS A 178 -7.15 17.24 -4.57
CA LYS A 178 -6.25 18.39 -4.81
C LYS A 178 -4.86 17.95 -5.27
N PHE A 179 -4.30 16.91 -4.65
CA PHE A 179 -3.02 16.34 -5.07
C PHE A 179 -3.10 15.61 -6.42
N LYS A 180 -4.29 15.15 -6.82
CA LYS A 180 -4.50 14.44 -8.09
C LYS A 180 -4.86 15.32 -9.28
N ARG A 181 -5.27 16.58 -9.07
CA ARG A 181 -5.64 17.51 -10.15
C ARG A 181 -4.56 17.73 -11.21
N ASN A 182 -3.30 17.41 -10.92
CA ASN A 182 -2.22 17.49 -11.91
C ASN A 182 -2.15 16.28 -12.86
N PHE A 183 -3.01 15.27 -12.67
CA PHE A 183 -3.00 14.01 -13.43
C PHE A 183 -4.34 13.66 -14.10
N VAL A 184 -5.38 14.49 -13.92
CA VAL A 184 -6.74 14.33 -14.49
C VAL A 184 -7.02 15.49 -15.43
#